data_AF-A0A0P9D0Z0-F1
#
_entry.id   AF-A0A0P9D0Z0-F1
#
_cell.length_a   1.000
_cell.length_b   1.000
_cell.length_c   1.000
_cell.angle_alpha   90.00
_cell.angle_beta   90.00
_cell.angle_gamma   90.00
#
_symmetry.space_group_name_H-M   'P 1'
#
loop_
_entity.id
_entity.type
_entity.pdbx_description
1 polymer ?
#
loop_
_entity_poly.entity_id
_entity_poly.type
_entity_poly.pdbx_seq_one_letter_code
_entity_poly.pdbx_strand_id
1 'polypeptide(L)' 'MLPVLQIWRLALPAAPLAIMLGAWLAAWLAEREAARLALPADTISTLTLVLLAGWVVGARLGYAAQFAA' A
#
# COMPACT_ATOMS: atom_id res chain seq x y z
N MET A 1 -18.62 -5.40 -11.21
CA MET A 1 -17.27 -5.90 -11.56
C MET A 1 -16.69 -5.03 -12.66
N LEU A 2 -15.94 -3.98 -12.30
CA LEU A 2 -15.10 -3.22 -13.24
C LEU A 2 -13.65 -3.71 -13.04
N PRO A 3 -13.21 -4.77 -13.72
CA PRO A 3 -11.85 -5.31 -13.53
C PRO A 3 -10.77 -4.34 -14.03
N VAL A 4 -11.13 -3.47 -14.98
CA VAL A 4 -10.24 -2.49 -15.60
C VAL A 4 -10.97 -1.16 -15.67
N LEU A 5 -10.37 -0.11 -15.11
CA LEU A 5 -10.72 1.27 -15.41
C LEU A 5 -9.98 1.67 -16.68
N GLN A 6 -10.71 1.83 -17.78
CA GLN A 6 -10.17 2.44 -18.99
C GLN A 6 -10.29 3.95 -18.88
N ILE A 7 -9.17 4.63 -18.72
CA ILE A 7 -9.08 6.09 -18.88
C ILE A 7 -8.52 6.33 -20.29
N TRP A 8 -9.44 6.53 -21.24
CA TRP A 8 -9.15 6.77 -22.66
C TRP A 8 -8.33 5.64 -23.33
N ARG A 9 -7.00 5.68 -23.27
CA ARG A 9 -6.10 4.64 -23.81
C ARG A 9 -5.22 3.97 -22.74
N LEU A 10 -5.42 4.33 -21.47
CA LEU A 10 -4.75 3.74 -20.33
C LEU A 10 -5.69 2.78 -19.60
N ALA A 11 -5.36 1.49 -19.64
CA ALA A 11 -6.09 0.45 -18.91
C ALA A 11 -5.45 0.27 -17.53
N LEU A 12 -6.11 0.78 -16.49
CA LEU A 12 -5.68 0.60 -15.11
C LEU A 12 -6.45 -0.55 -14.46
N PRO A 13 -5.77 -1.60 -13.96
CA PRO A 13 -6.45 -2.67 -13.25
C PRO A 13 -7.06 -2.12 -11.95
N ALA A 14 -8.34 -2.41 -11.69
CA ALA A 14 -9.04 -1.83 -10.56
C ALA A 14 -8.55 -2.35 -9.20
N ALA A 15 -8.04 -3.59 -9.14
CA ALA A 15 -7.56 -4.18 -7.89
C ALA A 15 -6.30 -3.49 -7.33
N PRO A 16 -5.19 -3.31 -8.07
CA PRO A 16 -4.05 -2.51 -7.63
C PRO A 16 -4.43 -1.07 -7.28
N LEU A 17 -5.34 -0.45 -8.03
CA LEU A 17 -5.83 0.89 -7.73
C LEU A 17 -6.54 0.95 -6.37
N ALA A 18 -7.41 -0.02 -6.08
CA ALA A 18 -8.10 -0.09 -4.80
C ALA A 18 -7.12 -0.29 -3.64
N ILE A 19 -6.08 -1.12 -3.81
CA ILE A 19 -5.02 -1.30 -2.82
C ILE A 19 -4.26 0.01 -2.60
N MET A 20 -3.91 0.72 -3.67
CA MET A 20 -3.19 1.99 -3.58
C MET A 20 -4.01 3.06 -2.87
N LEU A 21 -5.31 3.17 -3.18
CA LEU A 21 -6.23 4.08 -2.49
C LEU A 21 -6.42 3.73 -1.01
N GLY A 22 -6.55 2.44 -0.70
CA GLY A 22 -6.65 1.96 0.69
C GLY A 22 -5.39 2.28 1.49
N ALA A 23 -4.21 2.02 0.92
CA ALA A 23 -2.92 2.35 1.53
C ALA A 23 -2.77 3.86 1.76
N TRP A 24 -3.20 4.68 0.79
CA TRP A 24 -3.19 6.14 0.92
C TRP A 24 -4.09 6.64 2.05
N LEU A 25 -5.33 6.14 2.11
CA LEU A 25 -6.27 6.50 3.17
C LEU A 25 -5.77 6.06 4.55
N ALA A 26 -5.18 4.87 4.64
CA ALA A 26 -4.58 4.37 5.88
C ALA A 26 -3.40 5.24 6.33
N ALA A 27 -2.50 5.62 5.40
CA ALA A 27 -1.38 6.50 5.70
C ALA A 27 -1.86 7.88 6.19
N TRP A 28 -2.83 8.47 5.50
CA TRP A 28 -3.41 9.76 5.89
C TRP A 28 -4.07 9.71 7.28
N LEU A 29 -4.80 8.63 7.57
CA LEU A 29 -5.42 8.44 8.89
C LEU A 29 -4.35 8.20 9.97
N ALA A 30 -3.31 7.43 9.67
CA ALA A 30 -2.20 7.16 10.59
C ALA A 30 -1.47 8.45 10.97
N GLU A 31 -1.16 9.33 10.01
CA GLU A 31 -0.54 10.62 10.29
C GLU A 31 -1.46 11.54 11.12
N ARG A 32 -2.77 11.53 10.83
CA ARG A 32 -3.74 12.32 11.59
C ARG A 32 -3.85 11.85 13.04
N GLU A 33 -3.84 10.55 13.28
CA GLU A 33 -3.84 9.99 14.64
C GLU A 33 -2.49 10.16 15.34
N ALA A 34 -1.37 10.11 14.61
CA ALA A 34 -0.06 10.44 15.17
C ALA A 34 -0.02 11.85 15.74
N ALA A 35 -0.58 12.82 15.01
CA ALA A 35 -0.69 14.20 15.48
C ALA A 35 -1.56 14.33 16.74
N ARG A 36 -2.63 13.53 16.86
CA ARG A 36 -3.51 13.50 18.03
C ARG A 36 -2.84 12.89 19.27
N LEU A 37 -2.01 11.88 19.05
CA LEU A 37 -1.31 11.14 20.11
C LEU A 37 0.05 11.77 20.48
N ALA A 38 0.38 12.94 19.91
CA ALA A 38 1.69 13.60 20.07
C ALA A 38 2.88 12.70 19.70
N LEU A 39 2.68 11.79 18.75
CA LEU A 39 3.72 10.92 18.23
C LEU A 39 4.53 11.65 17.15
N PRO A 40 5.84 11.33 17.00
CA PRO A 40 6.65 11.88 15.93
C PRO A 40 6.13 11.40 14.57
N ALA A 41 5.58 12.33 13.78
CA ALA A 41 5.04 12.04 12.45
C ALA A 41 6.08 11.41 11.53
N ASP A 42 7.35 11.84 11.64
CA ASP A 42 8.48 11.31 10.88
C ASP A 42 8.67 9.79 11.07
N THR A 43 8.50 9.31 12.31
CA THR A 43 8.57 7.87 12.61
C THR A 43 7.42 7.12 11.96
N ILE A 44 6.21 7.67 11.99
CA ILE A 44 5.03 7.03 11.39
C ILE A 44 5.14 6.98 9.87
N SER A 45 5.59 8.05 9.22
CA SER A 45 5.83 8.06 7.77
C SER A 45 6.94 7.09 7.39
N THR A 46 8.03 7.02 8.17
CA THR A 46 9.10 6.03 7.96
C THR A 46 8.59 4.60 8.08
N LEU A 47 7.83 4.29 9.14
CA LEU A 47 7.23 2.97 9.32
C LEU A 47 6.26 2.61 8.19
N THR A 48 5.48 3.57 7.72
CA THR A 48 4.56 3.39 6.58
C THR A 48 5.34 3.04 5.32
N LEU A 49 6.44 3.75 5.02
CA LEU A 49 7.28 3.46 3.86
C LEU A 49 7.96 2.08 3.96
N VAL A 50 8.49 1.74 5.14
CA VAL A 50 9.09 0.42 5.40
C VAL A 50 8.06 -0.69 5.24
N LEU A 51 6.82 -0.49 5.73
CA LEU A 51 5.73 -1.43 5.57
C LEU A 51 5.37 -1.64 4.09
N LEU A 52 5.26 -0.55 3.31
CA LEU A 52 4.95 -0.63 1.88
C LEU A 52 6.04 -1.38 1.10
N ALA A 53 7.32 -1.05 1.34
CA ALA A 53 8.44 -1.75 0.71
C ALA A 53 8.51 -3.22 1.16
N GLY A 54 8.38 -3.47 2.47
CA GLY A 54 8.39 -4.78 3.07
C GLY A 54 7.27 -5.68 2.57
N TRP A 55 6.08 -5.12 2.33
CA TRP A 55 4.96 -5.86 1.75
C TRP A 55 5.26 -6.33 0.32
N VAL A 56 5.82 -5.48 -0.54
CA VAL A 56 6.18 -5.86 -1.91
C VAL A 56 7.25 -6.95 -1.92
N VAL A 57 8.33 -6.76 -1.14
CA VAL A 57 9.42 -7.72 -1.04
C VAL A 57 8.92 -9.04 -0.43
N GLY A 58 8.19 -8.96 0.68
CA GLY A 58 7.61 -10.10 1.38
C GLY A 58 6.63 -10.90 0.52
N ALA A 59 5.78 -10.23 -0.27
CA ALA A 59 4.88 -10.90 -1.21
C ALA A 59 5.65 -11.68 -2.29
N ARG A 60 6.75 -11.11 -2.81
CA ARG A 60 7.61 -11.78 -3.79
C ARG A 60 8.36 -12.96 -3.19
N LEU A 61 8.94 -12.79 -2.00
CA LEU A 61 9.62 -13.87 -1.29
C LEU A 61 8.66 -14.98 -0.88
N GLY A 62 7.46 -14.63 -0.42
CA GLY A 62 6.41 -15.59 -0.08
C GLY A 62 5.92 -16.39 -1.29
N TYR A 63 5.79 -15.74 -2.45
CA TYR A 63 5.51 -16.44 -3.70
C TYR A 63 6.66 -17.39 -4.07
N ALA A 64 7.90 -16.91 -4.04
CA ALA A 64 9.05 -17.76 -4.31
C ALA A 64 9.10 -18.97 -3.35
N ALA A 65 8.89 -18.77 -2.05
CA ALA A 65 8.89 -19.84 -1.06
C ALA A 65 7.77 -20.87 -1.28
N GLN A 66 6.59 -20.44 -1.74
CA GLN A 66 5.46 -21.33 -2.01
C GLN A 66 5.63 -22.15 -3.30
N PHE A 67 6.31 -21.60 -4.31
CA PHE A 67 6.43 -22.20 -5.65
C PHE A 67 7.88 -22.57 -6.03
N ALA A 68 8.80 -22.66 -5.06
CA ALA A 68 10.20 -23.07 -5.28
C ALA A 68 10.42 -24.59 -5.28
N ALA A 69 9.36 -25.40 -5.13
CA ALA A 69 9.37 -26.86 -5.26
C ALA A 69 8.80 -27.30 -6.62
#